data_AF-A0A9P0LQ81-F1
#
_entry.id   AF-A0A9P0LQ81-F1
#
_cell.length_a   1.000
_cell.length_b   1.000
_cell.length_c   1.000
_cell.angle_alpha   90.00
_cell.angle_beta   90.00
_cell.angle_gamma   90.00
#
_symmetry.space_group_name_H-M   'P 1'
#
loop_
_entity.id
_entity.type
_entity.pdbx_description
1 polymer ?
#
loop_
_entity_poly.entity_id
_entity_poly.type
_entity_poly.pdbx_seq_one_letter_code
_entity_poly.pdbx_strand_id
1 'polypeptide(L)'
;MKGKTLSSQSRGLVLFLLLPLLAVQERVARALSISLSTITRIQRRLSSNDNVLRSPGKKRPRKKSKTTDLSHAVRHNIRDTVYQMYSESNDDEQKHVTIVNLNKTLKEKELASISNSSLQRVLPTIGFKYKKDGNRRFLVEQSSIALLRTKFLRSYNDYNQLVVLMELIPMYYYDFGKNSRDSTILDEK
;
A
#
# COMPACT_ATOMS: atom_id res chain seq x y z
N MET A 1 35.85 -21.27 40.10
CA MET A 1 35.12 -21.61 41.34
C MET A 1 34.75 -23.09 41.29
N LYS A 2 35.37 -23.95 42.10
CA LYS A 2 35.08 -25.40 42.13
C LYS A 2 33.81 -25.61 42.97
N GLY A 3 32.77 -26.18 42.37
CA GLY A 3 31.49 -26.43 43.05
C GLY A 3 31.65 -27.45 44.18
N LYS A 4 31.12 -27.14 45.36
CA LYS A 4 31.08 -28.08 46.49
C LYS A 4 30.20 -29.27 46.12
N THR A 5 30.74 -30.48 46.19
CA THR A 5 29.99 -31.72 45.94
C THR A 5 29.03 -31.98 47.10
N LEU A 6 27.74 -32.22 46.78
CA LEU A 6 26.74 -32.58 47.79
C LEU A 6 27.12 -33.90 48.50
N SER A 7 26.89 -33.95 49.82
CA SER A 7 27.13 -35.12 50.67
C SER A 7 26.24 -36.31 50.26
N SER A 8 26.67 -37.54 50.55
CA SER A 8 25.94 -38.77 50.15
C SER A 8 24.47 -38.76 50.59
N GLN A 9 24.19 -38.30 51.82
CA GLN A 9 22.82 -38.20 52.33
C GLN A 9 21.98 -37.11 51.65
N SER A 10 22.58 -35.96 51.34
CA SER A 10 21.87 -34.89 50.61
C SER A 10 21.58 -35.27 49.15
N ARG A 11 22.41 -36.11 48.52
CA ARG A 11 22.12 -36.70 47.20
C ARG A 11 20.95 -37.69 47.25
N GLY A 12 20.90 -38.55 48.27
CA GLY A 12 19.82 -39.52 48.48
C GLY A 12 18.47 -38.83 48.68
N LEU A 13 18.42 -37.75 49.47
CA LEU A 13 17.21 -36.96 49.67
C LEU A 13 16.73 -36.26 48.40
N VAL A 14 17.65 -35.68 47.62
CA VAL A 14 17.30 -35.04 46.33
C VAL A 14 16.77 -36.08 45.34
N LEU A 15 17.38 -37.26 45.27
CA LEU A 15 16.93 -38.36 44.40
C LEU A 15 15.54 -38.86 44.82
N PHE A 16 15.31 -39.06 46.12
CA PHE A 16 14.02 -39.48 46.67
C PHE A 16 12.89 -38.50 46.38
N LEU A 17 13.17 -37.19 46.47
CA LEU A 17 12.19 -36.15 46.17
C LEU A 17 11.89 -36.00 44.66
N LEU A 18 12.83 -36.40 43.78
CA LEU A 18 12.70 -36.30 42.32
C LEU A 18 11.98 -37.49 41.67
N LEU A 19 12.00 -38.67 42.31
CA LEU A 19 11.28 -39.87 41.85
C LEU A 19 9.77 -39.65 41.62
N PRO A 20 8.99 -39.05 42.53
CA PRO A 20 7.57 -38.84 42.31
C PRO A 20 7.30 -37.86 41.16
N LEU A 21 8.17 -36.86 40.96
CA LEU A 21 8.02 -35.87 39.90
C LEU A 21 8.25 -36.48 38.51
N LEU A 22 9.27 -37.33 38.36
CA LEU A 22 9.55 -38.04 37.11
C LEU A 22 8.43 -39.02 36.77
N ALA A 23 7.91 -39.76 37.77
CA ALA A 23 6.79 -40.67 37.58
C ALA A 23 5.52 -39.96 37.09
N VAL A 24 5.25 -38.74 37.57
CA VAL A 24 4.13 -37.91 37.08
C VAL A 24 4.35 -37.49 35.63
N GLN A 25 5.55 -37.02 35.28
CA GLN A 25 5.87 -36.62 33.90
C GLN A 25 5.75 -37.79 32.92
N GLU A 26 6.19 -38.99 33.30
CA GLU A 26 6.06 -40.20 32.47
C GLU A 26 4.61 -40.64 32.28
N ARG A 27 3.78 -40.55 33.31
CA ARG A 27 2.35 -40.85 33.20
C ARG A 27 1.65 -39.89 32.24
N VAL A 28 1.96 -38.60 32.34
CA VAL A 28 1.43 -37.56 31.44
C VAL A 28 1.92 -37.78 30.01
N ALA A 29 3.19 -38.14 29.83
CA ALA A 29 3.78 -38.47 28.53
C ALA A 29 3.07 -39.64 27.86
N ARG A 30 2.83 -40.72 28.61
CA ARG A 30 2.13 -41.91 28.14
C ARG A 30 0.65 -41.63 27.85
N ALA A 31 -0.05 -40.92 28.73
CA ALA A 31 -1.48 -40.63 28.56
C ALA A 31 -1.76 -39.72 27.37
N LEU A 32 -0.88 -38.77 27.07
CA LEU A 32 -1.03 -37.81 25.98
C LEU A 32 -0.29 -38.22 24.69
N SER A 33 0.45 -39.34 24.70
CA SER A 33 1.31 -39.78 23.59
C SER A 33 2.30 -38.70 23.13
N ILE A 34 2.89 -37.96 24.08
CA ILE A 34 3.84 -36.87 23.83
C ILE A 34 5.19 -37.22 24.47
N SER A 35 6.29 -36.76 23.89
CA SER A 35 7.63 -36.97 24.45
C SER A 35 7.83 -36.31 25.81
N LEU A 36 8.57 -36.98 26.71
CA LEU A 36 9.04 -36.42 27.99
C LEU A 36 9.77 -35.08 27.80
N SER A 37 10.56 -34.95 26.72
CA SER A 37 11.26 -33.71 26.37
C SER A 37 10.32 -32.54 26.13
N THR A 38 9.12 -32.78 25.61
CA THR A 38 8.11 -31.74 25.38
C THR A 38 7.46 -31.30 26.68
N ILE A 39 7.11 -32.24 27.56
CA ILE A 39 6.54 -31.95 28.88
C ILE A 39 7.53 -31.16 29.73
N THR A 40 8.79 -31.60 29.81
CA THR A 40 9.83 -30.88 30.56
C THR A 40 10.09 -29.49 29.97
N ARG A 41 9.94 -29.30 28.66
CA ARG A 41 10.05 -27.97 28.00
C ARG A 41 8.86 -27.08 28.33
N ILE A 42 7.64 -27.62 28.40
CA ILE A 42 6.43 -26.89 28.81
C ILE A 42 6.55 -26.47 30.27
N GLN A 43 6.92 -27.40 31.16
CA GLN A 43 7.11 -27.11 32.58
C GLN A 43 8.19 -26.05 32.80
N ARG A 44 9.35 -26.17 32.13
CA ARG A 44 10.40 -25.14 32.18
C ARG A 44 9.90 -23.77 31.72
N ARG A 45 9.07 -23.70 30.67
CA ARG A 45 8.48 -22.44 30.20
C ARG A 45 7.46 -21.86 31.16
N LEU A 46 6.74 -22.72 31.88
CA LEU A 46 5.75 -22.31 32.88
C LEU A 46 6.43 -21.82 34.17
N SER A 47 7.53 -22.45 34.58
CA SER A 47 8.34 -22.04 35.74
C SER A 47 9.16 -20.77 35.50
N SER A 48 9.42 -20.41 34.24
CA SER A 48 9.92 -19.07 33.90
C SER A 48 8.82 -18.03 34.16
N ASN A 49 9.19 -16.82 34.61
CA ASN A 49 8.35 -15.69 35.08
C ASN A 49 7.07 -15.34 34.27
N ASP A 50 6.84 -15.95 33.11
CA ASP A 50 5.68 -15.66 32.26
C ASP A 50 4.41 -16.41 32.68
N ASN A 51 4.44 -17.52 33.45
CA ASN A 51 3.27 -18.33 33.91
C ASN A 51 2.16 -18.63 32.86
N VAL A 52 2.38 -18.25 31.59
CA VAL A 52 1.40 -18.19 30.52
C VAL A 52 2.05 -18.81 29.29
N LEU A 53 1.47 -19.93 28.86
CA LEU A 53 1.90 -20.61 27.65
C LEU A 53 1.44 -19.82 26.42
N ARG A 54 2.35 -19.04 25.83
CA ARG A 54 2.09 -18.36 24.55
C ARG A 54 2.13 -19.37 23.40
N SER A 55 1.08 -19.35 22.57
CA SER A 55 1.03 -20.11 21.31
C SER A 55 2.26 -19.79 20.42
N PRO A 56 2.80 -20.76 19.66
CA PRO A 56 3.86 -20.51 18.68
C PRO A 56 3.54 -19.28 17.82
N GLY A 57 4.32 -18.21 18.03
CA GLY A 57 3.88 -16.87 17.68
C GLY A 57 3.74 -16.63 16.18
N LYS A 58 2.50 -16.48 15.70
CA LYS A 58 2.15 -15.72 14.48
C LYS A 58 2.69 -14.27 14.52
N LYS A 59 2.98 -13.75 15.72
CA LYS A 59 3.45 -12.38 15.99
C LYS A 59 4.99 -12.22 16.07
N ARG A 60 5.78 -13.20 15.62
CA ARG A 60 7.25 -13.00 15.56
C ARG A 60 7.57 -11.94 14.51
N PRO A 61 8.36 -10.90 14.84
CA PRO A 61 8.78 -9.93 13.84
C PRO A 61 9.54 -10.66 12.74
N ARG A 62 9.14 -10.45 11.48
CA ARG A 62 9.89 -10.99 10.34
C ARG A 62 11.26 -10.33 10.32
N LYS A 63 12.32 -11.11 10.07
CA LYS A 63 13.64 -10.55 9.81
C LYS A 63 13.53 -9.58 8.63
N LYS A 64 14.15 -8.40 8.76
CA LYS A 64 14.18 -7.41 7.67
C LYS A 64 14.84 -8.04 6.44
N SER A 65 14.32 -7.70 5.27
CA SER A 65 14.90 -8.11 3.99
C SER A 65 16.30 -7.52 3.84
N LYS A 66 17.31 -8.33 3.55
CA LYS A 66 18.69 -7.84 3.28
C LYS A 66 18.72 -6.81 2.16
N THR A 67 17.79 -6.91 1.22
CA THR A 67 17.67 -6.04 0.05
C THR A 67 17.34 -4.59 0.39
N THR A 68 16.69 -4.31 1.52
CA THR A 68 16.29 -2.93 1.87
C THR A 68 17.39 -2.15 2.58
N ASP A 69 18.45 -2.83 3.01
CA ASP A 69 19.56 -2.25 3.75
C ASP A 69 20.73 -1.94 2.81
N LEU A 70 20.50 -1.03 1.86
CA LEU A 70 21.53 -0.58 0.93
C LEU A 70 22.30 0.62 1.50
N SER A 71 23.60 0.66 1.20
CA SER A 71 24.46 1.81 1.50
C SER A 71 23.85 3.10 0.94
N HIS A 72 24.10 4.22 1.63
CA HIS A 72 23.61 5.53 1.22
C HIS A 72 24.12 5.92 -0.18
N ALA A 73 25.38 5.60 -0.50
CA ALA A 73 25.98 5.86 -1.80
C ALA A 73 25.22 5.15 -2.94
N VAL A 74 24.91 3.85 -2.76
CA VAL A 74 24.17 3.07 -3.77
C VAL A 74 22.75 3.62 -3.96
N ARG A 75 22.09 4.04 -2.88
CA ARG A 75 20.77 4.68 -2.97
C ARG A 75 20.81 6.01 -3.72
N HIS A 76 21.87 6.79 -3.54
CA HIS A 76 22.10 8.03 -4.27
C HIS A 76 22.30 7.76 -5.76
N ASN A 77 23.22 6.85 -6.11
CA ASN A 77 23.48 6.45 -7.50
C ASN A 77 22.21 5.98 -8.23
N ILE A 78 21.36 5.17 -7.58
CA ILE A 78 20.08 4.74 -8.15
C ILE A 78 19.17 5.94 -8.42
N ARG A 79 19.07 6.87 -7.47
CA ARG A 79 18.23 8.06 -7.59
C ARG A 79 18.69 8.95 -8.75
N ASP A 80 19.98 9.22 -8.83
CA ASP A 80 20.55 10.09 -9.86
C ASP A 80 20.40 9.47 -11.24
N THR A 81 20.59 8.15 -11.35
CA THR A 81 20.36 7.42 -12.60
C THR A 81 18.90 7.52 -13.04
N VAL A 82 17.94 7.42 -12.12
CA VAL A 82 16.51 7.61 -12.45
C VAL A 82 16.26 9.01 -12.97
N TYR A 83 16.78 10.04 -12.31
CA TYR A 83 16.61 11.43 -12.77
C TYR A 83 17.26 11.68 -14.13
N GLN A 84 18.47 11.15 -14.35
CA GLN A 84 19.15 11.24 -15.62
C GLN A 84 18.33 10.61 -16.76
N MET A 85 17.71 9.45 -16.52
CA MET A 85 16.85 8.82 -17.52
C MET A 85 15.60 9.64 -17.85
N TYR A 86 15.09 10.42 -16.90
CA TYR A 86 14.00 11.37 -17.14
C TYR A 86 14.46 12.65 -17.84
N SER A 87 15.70 13.10 -17.63
CA SER A 87 16.23 14.28 -18.33
C SER A 87 16.64 13.97 -19.78
N GLU A 88 17.08 12.74 -20.05
CA GLU A 88 17.50 12.30 -21.40
C GLU A 88 16.31 11.94 -22.31
N SER A 89 15.12 11.69 -21.74
CA SER A 89 13.91 11.55 -22.54
C SER A 89 13.46 12.92 -23.04
N ASN A 90 13.87 13.27 -24.27
CA ASN A 90 13.36 14.45 -24.98
C ASN A 90 11.83 14.38 -25.12
N ASP A 91 11.19 15.56 -25.22
CA ASP A 91 9.74 15.75 -25.19
C ASP A 91 8.95 14.93 -26.23
N ASP A 92 9.59 14.50 -27.32
CA ASP A 92 8.95 13.76 -28.42
C ASP A 92 8.89 12.23 -28.21
N GLU A 93 9.76 11.66 -27.36
CA GLU A 93 9.76 10.23 -27.00
C GLU A 93 9.91 10.09 -25.49
N GLN A 94 8.83 10.30 -24.74
CA GLN A 94 8.86 10.15 -23.30
C GLN A 94 9.05 8.67 -22.89
N LYS A 95 10.31 8.26 -22.81
CA LYS A 95 10.69 6.88 -22.44
C LYS A 95 10.45 6.67 -20.96
N HIS A 96 9.37 5.96 -20.63
CA HIS A 96 9.11 5.55 -19.26
C HIS A 96 10.28 4.72 -18.70
N VAL A 97 10.75 5.11 -17.51
CA VAL A 97 11.81 4.38 -16.80
C VAL A 97 11.26 3.05 -16.31
N THR A 98 11.59 1.98 -17.03
CA THR A 98 11.27 0.61 -16.62
C THR A 98 12.37 0.04 -15.72
N ILE A 99 12.02 -0.90 -14.84
CA ILE A 99 12.97 -1.55 -13.92
C ILE A 99 14.08 -2.26 -14.68
N VAL A 100 13.75 -2.90 -15.80
CA VAL A 100 14.71 -3.63 -16.63
C VAL A 100 15.71 -2.64 -17.26
N ASN A 101 15.22 -1.53 -17.79
CA ASN A 101 16.07 -0.52 -18.39
C ASN A 101 16.97 0.15 -17.33
N LEU A 102 16.41 0.51 -16.17
CA LEU A 102 17.18 1.07 -15.06
C LEU A 102 18.27 0.10 -14.55
N ASN A 103 17.96 -1.19 -14.43
CA ASN A 103 18.97 -2.15 -13.99
C ASN A 103 20.06 -2.35 -15.05
N LYS A 104 19.70 -2.28 -16.34
CA LYS A 104 20.66 -2.33 -17.44
C LYS A 104 21.63 -1.15 -17.36
N THR A 105 21.13 0.09 -17.24
CA THR A 105 21.96 1.29 -17.15
C THR A 105 22.83 1.30 -15.89
N LEU A 106 22.32 0.83 -14.75
CA LEU A 106 23.10 0.71 -13.51
C LEU A 106 24.25 -0.29 -13.61
N LYS A 107 24.05 -1.39 -14.36
CA LYS A 107 25.10 -2.38 -14.62
C LYS A 107 26.14 -1.86 -15.60
N GLU A 108 25.71 -1.18 -16.67
CA GLU A 108 26.60 -0.59 -17.67
C GLU A 108 27.50 0.49 -17.06
N LYS A 109 26.99 1.27 -16.11
CA LYS A 109 27.76 2.29 -15.38
C LYS A 109 28.55 1.73 -14.18
N GLU A 110 28.48 0.42 -13.93
CA GLU A 110 29.08 -0.27 -12.77
C GLU A 110 28.72 0.33 -11.40
N LEU A 111 27.61 1.07 -11.31
CA LEU A 111 27.21 1.80 -10.09
C LEU A 111 26.58 0.90 -9.04
N ALA A 112 25.90 -0.17 -9.48
CA ALA A 112 25.22 -1.11 -8.59
C ALA A 112 24.95 -2.46 -9.28
N SER A 113 25.30 -3.57 -8.61
CA SER A 113 24.91 -4.92 -9.03
C SER A 113 23.71 -5.40 -8.20
N ILE A 114 22.50 -5.19 -8.71
CA ILE A 114 21.24 -5.49 -8.01
C ILE A 114 20.31 -6.30 -8.95
N SER A 115 19.48 -7.19 -8.39
CA SER A 115 18.46 -7.91 -9.18
C SER A 115 17.23 -7.04 -9.44
N ASN A 116 16.49 -7.30 -10.52
CA ASN A 116 15.24 -6.56 -10.84
C ASN A 116 14.23 -6.59 -9.68
N SER A 117 14.05 -7.77 -9.07
CA SER A 117 13.16 -7.97 -7.91
C SER A 117 13.61 -7.17 -6.68
N SER A 118 14.92 -6.99 -6.54
CA SER A 118 15.49 -6.19 -5.47
C SER A 118 15.30 -4.70 -5.71
N LEU A 119 15.57 -4.25 -6.94
CA LEU A 119 15.39 -2.87 -7.36
C LEU A 119 13.93 -2.41 -7.20
N GLN A 120 12.97 -3.27 -7.53
CA GLN A 120 11.54 -3.01 -7.32
C GLN A 120 11.18 -2.75 -5.85
N ARG A 121 11.87 -3.42 -4.92
CA ARG A 121 11.65 -3.24 -3.47
C ARG A 121 12.36 -2.00 -2.93
N VAL A 122 13.47 -1.61 -3.55
CA VAL A 122 14.33 -0.50 -3.14
C VAL A 122 13.79 0.85 -3.60
N LEU A 123 13.20 0.94 -4.80
CA LEU A 123 12.68 2.21 -5.32
C LEU A 123 11.67 2.88 -4.37
N PRO A 124 10.70 2.16 -3.77
CA PRO A 124 9.82 2.72 -2.75
C PRO A 124 10.53 3.21 -1.48
N THR A 125 11.62 2.55 -1.07
CA THR A 125 12.37 2.97 0.13
C THR A 125 13.21 4.22 -0.10
N ILE A 126 13.59 4.49 -1.35
CA ILE A 126 14.31 5.71 -1.77
C ILE A 126 13.36 6.92 -1.89
N GLY A 127 12.06 6.67 -2.07
CA GLY A 127 11.01 7.69 -2.18
C GLY A 127 10.20 7.66 -3.48
N PHE A 128 10.52 6.76 -4.42
CA PHE A 128 9.80 6.64 -5.67
C PHE A 128 8.47 5.89 -5.51
N LYS A 129 7.45 6.31 -6.23
CA LYS A 129 6.12 5.66 -6.21
C LYS A 129 5.70 5.31 -7.62
N TYR A 130 5.31 4.06 -7.83
CA TYR A 130 4.67 3.64 -9.07
C TYR A 130 3.25 4.21 -9.09
N LYS A 131 2.95 5.05 -10.09
CA LYS A 131 1.59 5.45 -10.41
C LYS A 131 1.10 4.59 -11.56
N LYS A 132 -0.10 4.02 -11.41
CA LYS A 132 -0.78 3.40 -12.55
C LYS A 132 -1.26 4.52 -13.43
N ASP A 133 -0.82 4.54 -14.68
CA ASP A 133 -1.52 5.31 -15.71
C ASP A 133 -2.62 4.46 -16.32
N GLY A 134 -3.74 5.10 -16.62
CA GLY A 134 -4.88 4.44 -17.26
C GLY A 134 -4.91 4.75 -18.75
N ASN A 135 -5.16 3.76 -19.59
CA ASN A 135 -5.29 3.95 -21.05
C ASN A 135 -6.29 5.05 -21.41
N ARG A 136 -7.36 5.19 -20.62
CA ARG A 136 -8.35 6.26 -20.78
C ARG A 136 -7.73 7.65 -20.70
N ARG A 137 -6.74 7.87 -19.82
CA ARG A 137 -6.14 9.18 -19.62
C ARG A 137 -5.32 9.59 -20.84
N PHE A 138 -4.48 8.68 -21.33
CA PHE A 138 -3.73 8.85 -22.58
C PHE A 138 -4.66 9.12 -23.77
N LEU A 139 -5.71 8.31 -23.95
CA LEU A 139 -6.68 8.49 -25.04
C LEU A 139 -7.42 9.83 -24.94
N VAL A 140 -7.74 10.28 -23.72
CA VAL A 140 -8.43 11.55 -23.50
C VAL A 140 -7.52 12.77 -23.73
N GLU A 141 -6.20 12.61 -23.52
CA GLU A 141 -5.19 13.64 -23.79
C GLU A 141 -4.86 13.76 -25.28
N GLN A 142 -5.25 12.77 -26.10
CA GLN A 142 -5.08 12.84 -27.56
C GLN A 142 -5.84 14.05 -28.15
N SER A 143 -5.13 14.84 -28.95
CA SER A 143 -5.63 16.13 -29.46
C SER A 143 -6.97 16.04 -30.20
N SER A 144 -7.17 14.98 -31.00
CA SER A 144 -8.42 14.71 -31.71
C SER A 144 -9.61 14.50 -30.76
N ILE A 145 -9.40 13.74 -29.68
CA ILE A 145 -10.42 13.43 -28.68
C ILE A 145 -10.68 14.66 -27.81
N ALA A 146 -9.64 15.38 -27.40
CA ALA A 146 -9.77 16.64 -26.65
C ALA A 146 -10.59 17.68 -27.44
N LEU A 147 -10.38 17.80 -28.75
CA LEU A 147 -11.13 18.70 -29.63
C LEU A 147 -12.60 18.30 -29.73
N LEU A 148 -12.90 17.01 -29.92
CA LEU A 148 -14.26 16.49 -29.94
C LEU A 148 -15.01 16.75 -28.62
N ARG A 149 -14.35 16.49 -27.48
CA ARG A 149 -14.90 16.79 -26.16
C ARG A 149 -15.19 18.28 -25.99
N THR A 150 -14.26 19.13 -26.43
CA THR A 150 -14.42 20.59 -26.33
C THR A 150 -15.60 21.07 -27.18
N LYS A 151 -15.74 20.56 -28.41
CA LYS A 151 -16.88 20.87 -29.29
C LYS A 151 -18.20 20.45 -28.65
N PHE A 152 -18.27 19.20 -28.17
CA PHE A 152 -19.46 18.69 -27.49
C PHE A 152 -19.85 19.55 -26.28
N LEU A 153 -18.89 19.87 -25.40
CA LEU A 153 -19.14 20.67 -24.20
C LEU A 153 -19.60 22.09 -24.54
N ARG A 154 -19.04 22.71 -25.59
CA ARG A 154 -19.49 24.02 -26.06
C ARG A 154 -20.93 23.94 -26.58
N SER A 155 -21.22 23.02 -27.48
CA SER A 155 -22.59 22.83 -27.99
C SER A 155 -23.58 22.54 -26.86
N TYR A 156 -23.23 21.67 -25.92
CA TYR A 156 -24.07 21.34 -24.77
C TYR A 156 -24.34 22.56 -23.86
N ASN A 157 -23.32 23.38 -23.62
CA ASN A 157 -23.47 24.61 -22.85
C ASN A 157 -24.38 25.62 -23.58
N ASP A 158 -24.20 25.78 -24.90
CA ASP A 158 -25.04 26.66 -25.71
C ASP A 158 -26.51 26.19 -25.70
N TYR A 159 -26.75 24.87 -25.83
CA TYR A 159 -28.09 24.28 -25.68
C TYR A 159 -28.68 24.53 -24.29
N ASN A 160 -27.90 24.32 -23.21
CA ASN A 160 -28.39 24.57 -21.85
C ASN A 160 -28.72 26.05 -21.61
N GLN A 161 -27.92 26.99 -22.15
CA GLN A 161 -28.24 28.42 -22.08
C GLN A 161 -29.53 28.76 -22.83
N LEU A 162 -29.74 28.17 -24.01
CA LEU A 162 -30.97 28.35 -24.78
C LEU A 162 -32.19 27.75 -24.06
N VAL A 163 -32.06 26.59 -23.43
CA VAL A 163 -33.16 25.97 -22.65
C VAL A 163 -33.53 26.84 -21.45
N VAL A 164 -32.55 27.35 -20.70
CA VAL A 164 -32.81 28.27 -19.57
C VAL A 164 -33.48 29.56 -20.05
N LEU A 165 -33.05 30.11 -21.20
CA LEU A 165 -33.70 31.29 -21.79
C LEU A 165 -35.12 30.98 -22.27
N MET A 166 -35.36 29.81 -22.87
CA MET A 166 -36.69 29.39 -23.31
C MET A 166 -37.65 29.05 -22.16
N GLU A 167 -37.16 28.65 -20.99
CA GLU A 167 -37.98 28.50 -19.78
C GLU A 167 -38.29 29.84 -19.09
N LEU A 168 -37.49 30.88 -19.33
CA LEU A 168 -37.70 32.25 -18.82
C LEU A 168 -38.62 33.10 -19.70
N ILE A 169 -38.71 32.81 -21.01
CA ILE A 169 -39.53 33.57 -21.97
C ILE A 169 -41.06 33.48 -21.75
N PRO A 170 -41.67 32.37 -21.26
CA PRO A 170 -43.11 32.32 -21.00
C PRO A 170 -43.57 33.26 -19.89
N MET A 171 -42.66 33.73 -19.03
CA MET A 171 -43.00 34.60 -17.90
C MET A 171 -43.17 36.08 -18.30
N TYR A 172 -42.58 36.52 -19.43
CA TYR A 172 -42.60 37.93 -19.86
C TYR A 172 -43.63 38.24 -20.96
N TYR A 173 -44.41 37.26 -21.41
CA TYR A 173 -45.40 37.44 -22.49
C TYR A 173 -46.87 37.39 -22.05
N TYR A 174 -47.17 37.20 -20.77
CA TYR A 174 -48.56 37.05 -20.29
C TYR A 174 -49.26 38.32 -19.77
N ASP A 175 -48.56 39.46 -19.61
CA ASP A 175 -49.14 40.64 -18.94
C ASP A 175 -49.48 41.85 -19.83
N PHE A 176 -49.32 41.78 -21.16
CA PHE A 176 -49.65 42.90 -22.07
C PHE A 176 -51.00 42.77 -22.81
N GLY A 177 -51.88 41.84 -22.40
CA GLY A 177 -53.03 41.41 -23.20
C GLY A 177 -54.43 41.71 -22.68
N LYS A 178 -54.60 42.51 -21.62
CA LYS A 178 -55.95 42.88 -21.11
C LYS A 178 -55.96 44.35 -20.68
N ASN A 179 -56.34 45.25 -21.60
CA ASN A 179 -57.00 46.55 -21.34
C ASN A 179 -57.05 47.40 -22.62
N SER A 180 -57.86 47.02 -23.61
CA SER A 180 -58.28 47.94 -24.69
C SER A 180 -59.44 47.37 -25.49
N ARG A 181 -60.61 47.26 -24.86
CA ARG A 181 -61.92 47.32 -25.51
C ARG A 181 -62.92 47.83 -24.48
N ASP A 182 -63.06 49.14 -24.36
CA ASP A 182 -64.28 49.80 -23.90
C ASP A 182 -64.23 51.30 -24.24
N SER A 183 -65.39 51.85 -24.62
CA SER A 183 -65.72 53.22 -25.03
C SER A 183 -65.28 53.64 -26.44
N THR A 184 -66.04 53.49 -27.54
CA THR A 184 -67.35 54.07 -27.93
C THR A 184 -67.48 55.61 -27.87
N ILE A 185 -67.56 56.21 -29.07
CA ILE A 185 -68.55 57.21 -29.57
C ILE A 185 -68.15 58.72 -29.55
N LEU A 186 -68.55 59.38 -30.66
CA LEU A 186 -68.82 60.80 -30.98
C LEU A 186 -67.68 61.56 -31.68
N ASP A 187 -67.72 61.72 -33.01
CA ASP A 187 -68.58 62.58 -33.85
C ASP A 187 -68.05 64.03 -33.99
N GLU A 188 -67.84 64.38 -35.26
CA GLU A 188 -67.99 65.69 -35.92
C GLU A 188 -67.69 66.99 -35.14
N LYS A 189 -66.61 67.68 -35.52
CA LYS A 189 -66.63 68.84 -36.43
C LYS A 189 -65.24 69.40 -36.71
#